data_AF-A0A662VAF9-F1
#
_entry.id   AF-A0A662VAF9-F1
#
_cell.length_a   1.000
_cell.length_b   1.000
_cell.length_c   1.000
_cell.angle_alpha   90.00
_cell.angle_beta   90.00
_cell.angle_gamma   90.00
#
_symmetry.space_group_name_H-M   'P 1'
#
loop_
_entity.id
_entity.type
_entity.pdbx_description
1 polymer ?
#
loop_
_entity_poly.entity_id
_entity_poly.type
_entity_poly.pdbx_seq_one_letter_code
_entity_poly.pdbx_strand_id
1 'polypeptide(L)'
;MVIKELNFEKTKDLIMTMEKLKPVEGVKIIADYVLANGKGVAIIEAESIEAVFKHLAPTVQFFKSLEVSPAMPCKELREMVRELFK
;
A
#
# COMPACT_ATOMS: atom_id res chain seq x y z
N MET A 1 5.05 -24.17 4.79
CA MET A 1 4.67 -22.77 4.52
C MET A 1 3.18 -22.77 4.24
N VAL A 2 2.36 -22.40 5.22
CA VAL A 2 0.90 -22.49 5.06
C VAL A 2 0.48 -21.33 4.19
N ILE A 3 0.24 -21.60 2.90
CA ILE A 3 -0.61 -20.77 2.05
C ILE A 3 -2.00 -20.86 2.71
N LYS A 4 -2.23 -20.09 3.77
CA LYS A 4 -3.50 -20.04 4.49
C LYS A 4 -4.51 -19.45 3.51
N GLU A 5 -5.41 -20.31 3.02
CA GLU A 5 -6.71 -19.98 2.44
C GLU A 5 -6.72 -18.66 1.65
N LEU A 6 -6.03 -18.65 0.51
CA LEU A 6 -6.23 -17.60 -0.46
C LEU A 6 -7.68 -17.71 -0.95
N ASN A 7 -8.55 -16.77 -0.54
CA ASN A 7 -9.91 -16.73 -1.02
C ASN A 7 -9.88 -16.30 -2.49
N PHE A 8 -9.94 -17.26 -3.40
CA PHE A 8 -9.78 -17.04 -4.84
C PHE A 8 -10.78 -16.03 -5.41
N GLU A 9 -12.02 -16.01 -4.93
CA GLU A 9 -13.02 -15.03 -5.41
C GLU A 9 -12.64 -13.61 -4.99
N LYS A 10 -12.30 -13.41 -3.70
CA LYS A 10 -11.83 -12.09 -3.23
C LYS A 10 -10.55 -11.62 -3.92
N THR A 11 -9.61 -12.53 -4.18
CA THR A 11 -8.39 -12.21 -4.91
C THR A 11 -8.68 -11.83 -6.36
N LYS A 12 -9.56 -12.57 -7.03
CA LYS A 12 -10.00 -12.27 -8.40
C LYS A 12 -10.67 -10.90 -8.46
N ASP A 13 -11.59 -10.61 -7.55
CA ASP A 13 -12.31 -9.33 -7.51
C ASP A 13 -11.36 -8.16 -7.21
N LEU A 14 -10.37 -8.36 -6.33
CA LEU A 14 -9.31 -7.38 -6.09
C LEU A 14 -8.51 -7.09 -7.37
N ILE A 15 -8.02 -8.13 -8.06
CA ILE A 15 -7.24 -7.97 -9.30
C ILE A 15 -8.07 -7.24 -10.37
N MET A 16 -9.31 -7.67 -10.59
CA MET A 16 -10.21 -7.04 -11.55
C MET A 16 -10.54 -5.58 -11.18
N THR A 17 -10.59 -5.25 -9.89
CA THR A 17 -10.78 -3.88 -9.43
C THR A 17 -9.54 -3.04 -9.70
N MET A 18 -8.35 -3.57 -9.40
CA MET A 18 -7.07 -2.90 -9.65
C MET A 18 -6.84 -2.64 -11.14
N GLU A 19 -7.17 -3.58 -12.02
CA GLU A 19 -7.06 -3.38 -13.48
C GLU A 19 -7.99 -2.28 -14.02
N LYS A 20 -9.10 -2.00 -13.32
CA LYS A 20 -10.05 -0.94 -13.68
C LYS A 20 -9.71 0.41 -13.07
N LEU A 21 -8.76 0.48 -12.15
CA LEU A 21 -8.32 1.74 -11.57
C LEU A 21 -7.68 2.59 -12.67
N LYS A 22 -8.35 3.69 -13.00
CA LYS A 22 -7.72 4.71 -13.84
C LYS A 22 -6.58 5.36 -13.04
N PRO A 23 -5.48 5.74 -13.70
CA PRO A 23 -4.45 6.56 -13.07
C PRO A 23 -5.11 7.79 -12.44
N VAL A 24 -4.89 7.98 -11.14
CA VAL A 24 -5.33 9.19 -10.46
C VAL A 24 -4.31 10.28 -10.79
N GLU A 25 -4.78 11.44 -11.21
CA GLU A 25 -3.91 12.58 -11.52
C GLU A 25 -3.09 12.95 -10.28
N GLY A 26 -1.78 13.19 -10.47
CA GLY A 26 -0.85 13.45 -9.36
C GLY A 26 -0.47 12.21 -8.54
N VAL A 27 -0.77 10.99 -8.99
CA VAL A 27 -0.36 9.73 -8.33
C VAL A 27 0.45 8.86 -9.29
N LYS A 28 1.64 8.45 -8.84
CA LYS A 28 2.54 7.55 -9.57
C LYS A 28 2.99 6.41 -8.66
N ILE A 29 2.77 5.18 -9.11
CA ILE A 29 3.28 3.99 -8.42
C ILE A 29 4.77 3.86 -8.74
N ILE A 30 5.60 3.89 -7.71
CA ILE A 30 7.06 3.70 -7.81
C ILE A 30 7.41 2.22 -7.70
N ALA A 31 6.70 1.51 -6.83
CA ALA A 31 6.86 0.08 -6.67
C ALA A 31 5.59 -0.56 -6.08
N ASP A 32 5.32 -1.81 -6.43
CA ASP A 32 4.18 -2.59 -5.93
C ASP A 32 4.61 -4.06 -5.75
N TYR A 33 4.46 -4.58 -4.54
CA TYR A 33 4.92 -5.90 -4.14
C TYR A 33 3.88 -6.63 -3.31
N VAL A 34 3.82 -7.96 -3.47
CA VAL A 34 3.06 -8.86 -2.60
C VAL A 34 4.03 -9.76 -1.86
N LEU A 35 3.91 -9.79 -0.53
CA LEU A 35 4.65 -10.68 0.33
C LEU A 35 3.98 -12.06 0.39
N ALA A 36 4.78 -13.12 0.56
CA ALA A 36 4.30 -14.50 0.64
C ALA A 36 3.30 -14.77 1.80
N ASN A 37 3.19 -13.86 2.76
CA ASN A 37 2.22 -13.90 3.85
C ASN A 37 0.89 -13.16 3.53
N GLY A 38 0.69 -12.75 2.28
CA GLY A 38 -0.54 -12.09 1.81
C GLY A 38 -0.62 -10.60 2.12
N LYS A 39 0.49 -9.95 2.51
CA LYS A 39 0.56 -8.48 2.67
C LYS A 39 0.99 -7.82 1.36
N GLY A 40 0.32 -6.75 0.97
CA GLY A 40 0.75 -5.88 -0.13
C GLY A 40 1.57 -4.69 0.38
N VAL A 41 2.55 -4.25 -0.39
CA VAL A 41 3.32 -3.03 -0.13
C VAL A 41 3.43 -2.25 -1.44
N ALA A 42 2.89 -1.04 -1.46
CA ALA A 42 3.03 -0.11 -2.57
C ALA A 42 3.80 1.14 -2.12
N ILE A 43 4.75 1.58 -2.95
CA ILE A 43 5.42 2.87 -2.83
C ILE A 43 4.81 3.79 -3.87
N ILE A 44 4.24 4.90 -3.41
CA ILE A 44 3.47 5.82 -4.23
C ILE A 44 4.06 7.21 -4.08
N GLU A 45 4.41 7.84 -5.21
CA GLU A 45 4.67 9.27 -5.30
C GLU A 45 3.33 9.97 -5.53
N ALA A 46 2.96 10.87 -4.63
CA ALA A 46 1.70 11.59 -4.71
C ALA A 46 1.85 13.02 -4.18
N GLU A 47 1.08 13.95 -4.73
CA GLU A 47 1.08 15.36 -4.32
C GLU A 47 0.46 15.57 -2.92
N SER A 48 -0.36 14.63 -2.45
CA SER A 48 -1.02 14.67 -1.15
C SER A 48 -1.43 13.28 -0.64
N ILE A 49 -1.63 13.16 0.66
CA ILE A 49 -2.15 11.93 1.30
C ILE A 49 -3.58 11.63 0.81
N GLU A 50 -4.38 12.66 0.56
CA GLU A 50 -5.73 12.57 0.03
C GLU A 50 -5.76 11.91 -1.36
N ALA A 51 -4.77 12.21 -2.21
CA ALA A 51 -4.63 11.57 -3.52
C ALA A 51 -4.34 10.06 -3.39
N VAL A 52 -3.51 9.67 -2.41
CA VAL A 52 -3.24 8.26 -2.09
C VAL A 52 -4.52 7.55 -1.64
N PHE A 53 -5.28 8.17 -0.73
CA PHE A 53 -6.55 7.59 -0.27
C PHE A 53 -7.56 7.46 -1.41
N LYS A 54 -7.71 8.46 -2.28
CA LYS A 54 -8.60 8.36 -3.45
C LYS A 54 -8.20 7.24 -4.40
N HIS A 55 -6.90 7.06 -4.62
CA HIS A 55 -6.37 5.97 -5.44
C HIS A 55 -6.67 4.58 -4.85
N LEU A 56 -6.52 4.43 -3.52
CA LEU A 56 -6.73 3.15 -2.83
C LEU A 56 -8.17 2.89 -2.43
N ALA A 57 -9.04 3.90 -2.35
CA ALA A 57 -10.43 3.78 -1.87
C ALA A 57 -11.21 2.62 -2.51
N PRO A 58 -11.13 2.36 -3.83
CA PRO A 58 -11.87 1.25 -4.44
C PRO A 58 -11.40 -0.14 -3.99
N THR A 59 -10.17 -0.26 -3.49
CA THR A 59 -9.56 -1.53 -3.07
C THR A 59 -9.61 -1.77 -1.56
N VAL A 60 -9.92 -0.74 -0.75
CA VAL A 60 -9.97 -0.81 0.72
C VAL A 60 -10.81 -1.99 1.23
N GLN A 61 -11.96 -2.26 0.60
CA GLN A 61 -12.87 -3.34 1.01
C GLN A 61 -12.27 -4.75 0.95
N PHE A 62 -11.19 -4.95 0.19
CA PHE A 62 -10.53 -6.25 0.05
C PHE A 62 -9.44 -6.47 1.11
N PHE A 63 -9.03 -5.42 1.82
CA PHE A 63 -7.98 -5.49 2.83
C PHE A 63 -8.57 -5.55 4.25
N LYS A 64 -7.95 -6.35 5.12
CA LYS A 64 -8.30 -6.37 6.55
C LYS A 64 -7.89 -5.08 7.27
N SER A 65 -6.83 -4.45 6.79
CA SER A 65 -6.29 -3.19 7.30
C SER A 65 -5.51 -2.51 6.19
N LEU A 66 -5.53 -1.17 6.19
CA LEU A 66 -4.70 -0.34 5.32
C LEU A 66 -3.95 0.65 6.21
N GLU A 67 -2.63 0.66 6.10
CA GLU A 67 -1.76 1.67 6.73
C GLU A 67 -1.10 2.50 5.65
N VAL A 68 -1.17 3.82 5.80
CA VAL A 68 -0.54 4.78 4.90
C VAL A 68 0.42 5.62 5.74
N SER A 69 1.70 5.57 5.38
CA SER A 69 2.75 6.30 6.07
C SER A 69 3.63 7.02 5.05
N PRO A 70 4.14 8.22 5.36
CA PRO A 70 5.13 8.87 4.53
C PRO A 70 6.35 7.97 4.32
N ALA A 71 6.78 7.83 3.06
CA ALA A 71 8.04 7.16 2.76
C ALA A 71 9.19 8.09 3.15
N MET A 72 10.10 7.61 3.99
CA MET A 72 11.26 8.39 4.45
C MET A 72 12.56 7.62 4.28
N PRO A 73 13.68 8.29 3.98
CA PRO A 73 14.98 7.65 3.97
C PRO A 73 15.29 7.00 5.33
N CYS A 74 15.84 5.77 5.30
CA CYS A 74 16.19 5.06 6.53
C CYS A 74 17.19 5.81 7.43
N LYS A 75 17.94 6.78 6.89
CA LYS A 75 18.84 7.62 7.68
C LYS A 75 18.06 8.57 8.59
N GLU A 76 17.07 9.27 8.04
CA GLU A 76 16.24 10.24 8.77
C GLU A 76 15.43 9.55 9.88
N LEU A 77 14.81 8.41 9.59
CA LEU A 77 14.08 7.64 10.60
C LEU A 77 14.99 7.24 11.77
N ARG A 78 16.24 6.83 11.48
CA ARG A 78 17.22 6.45 12.50
C ARG A 78 17.63 7.64 13.37
N GLU A 79 17.75 8.83 12.79
CA GLU A 79 18.07 10.06 13.52
C GLU A 79 16.91 10.45 14.45
N MET A 80 15.67 10.45 13.95
CA MET A 80 14.48 10.72 14.78
C MET A 80 14.35 9.76 15.96
N VAL A 81 14.50 8.46 15.71
CA VAL A 81 14.44 7.45 16.78
C VAL A 81 15.52 7.69 17.82
N ARG A 82 16.75 8.03 17.42
CA ARG A 82 17.84 8.30 18.37
C ARG A 82 17.59 9.52 19.25
N GLU A 83 16.85 10.52 18.78
CA GLU A 83 16.49 11.70 19.57
C GLU A 83 15.40 11.40 20.60
N LEU A 84 14.44 10.53 20.26
CA LEU A 84 13.33 10.15 21.14
C LEU A 84 13.74 9.25 22.33
N PHE A 85 14.84 8.52 22.19
CA PHE A 85 15.35 7.59 23.22
C PHE A 85 16.62 8.08 23.92
N LYS A 86 16.88 9.39 23.90
CA LYS A 86 17.88 10.08 24.74
C LYS A 86 17.20 10.77 25.91
#